data_AF-A0A3D3T9P8-F1
#
_entry.id   AF-A0A3D3T9P8-F1
#
_cell.length_a   1.000
_cell.length_b   1.000
_cell.length_c   1.000
_cell.angle_alpha   90.00
_cell.angle_beta   90.00
_cell.angle_gamma   90.00
#
_symmetry.space_group_name_H-M   'P 1'
#
loop_
_entity.id
_entity.type
_entity.pdbx_description
1 polymer ?
#
loop_
_entity_poly.entity_id
_entity_poly.type
_entity_poly.pdbx_seq_one_letter_code
_entity_poly.pdbx_strand_id
1 'polypeptide(L)'
;GMGIDKSNVSFVIHYNMPKNLESYYQEAGRAGRDGSSAQCILLFSPADVQMARFLLELPSDNQALTEEEQERVQRQDLQRLQAMVGYCKSEGCLRSQLLGYFGEQAPQHCGNCGNCG
;
A
#
# COMPACT_ATOMS: atom_id res chain seq x y z
N GLY A 1 -8.50 10.96 -1.89
CA GLY A 1 -9.74 11.07 -1.10
C GLY A 1 -10.92 10.48 -1.87
N MET A 2 -11.85 9.81 -1.18
CA MET A 2 -13.08 9.24 -1.76
C MET A 2 -13.93 10.34 -2.43
N GLY A 3 -14.48 10.09 -3.62
CA GLY A 3 -15.39 11.03 -4.31
C GLY A 3 -14.84 11.83 -5.50
N ILE A 4 -13.55 11.71 -5.84
CA ILE A 4 -13.02 12.23 -7.12
C ILE A 4 -12.98 11.07 -8.12
N ASP A 5 -13.96 11.05 -9.03
CA ASP A 5 -14.03 10.12 -10.16
C ASP A 5 -13.69 10.87 -11.45
N LYS A 6 -12.38 10.99 -11.71
CA LYS A 6 -11.87 11.41 -13.01
C LYS A 6 -11.39 10.15 -13.72
N SER A 7 -12.03 9.79 -14.82
CA SER A 7 -11.70 8.60 -15.59
C SER A 7 -10.31 8.67 -16.25
N ASN A 8 -9.81 9.88 -16.53
CA ASN A 8 -8.60 10.16 -17.30
C ASN A 8 -7.37 10.53 -16.43
N VAL A 9 -7.19 9.88 -15.28
CA VAL A 9 -5.99 10.09 -14.44
C VAL A 9 -4.83 9.25 -14.98
N SER A 10 -3.84 9.91 -15.58
CA SER A 10 -2.64 9.21 -16.11
C SER A 10 -1.57 8.91 -15.06
N PHE A 11 -1.57 9.61 -13.92
CA PHE A 11 -0.55 9.43 -12.88
C PHE A 11 -1.14 9.48 -11.47
N VAL A 12 -0.69 8.57 -10.63
CA VAL A 12 -0.86 8.64 -9.17
C VAL A 12 0.54 8.59 -8.55
N ILE A 13 0.89 9.61 -7.77
CA ILE A 13 2.19 9.71 -7.10
C ILE A 13 1.96 9.67 -5.59
N HIS A 14 2.51 8.65 -4.95
CA HIS A 14 2.63 8.57 -3.49
C HIS A 14 3.98 9.16 -3.10
N TYR A 15 3.96 10.38 -2.56
CA TYR A 15 5.17 11.06 -2.10
C TYR A 15 5.74 10.43 -0.82
N ASN A 16 4.88 9.80 -0.02
CA ASN A 16 5.24 9.02 1.15
C ASN A 16 4.69 7.61 1.00
N MET A 17 5.34 6.64 1.64
CA MET A 17 4.80 5.28 1.73
C MET A 17 3.38 5.28 2.34
N PRO A 18 2.40 4.66 1.69
CA PRO A 18 1.08 4.41 2.28
C PRO A 18 1.18 3.58 3.56
N LYS A 19 0.13 3.62 4.38
CA LYS A 19 0.09 2.87 5.65
C LYS A 19 0.12 1.35 5.47
N ASN A 20 -0.47 0.88 4.37
CA ASN A 20 -0.65 -0.53 4.05
C ASN A 20 -0.95 -0.73 2.56
N LEU A 21 -0.92 -1.99 2.11
CA LEU A 21 -1.13 -2.35 0.70
C LEU A 21 -2.58 -2.12 0.24
N GLU A 22 -3.56 -2.20 1.13
CA GLU A 22 -4.97 -1.92 0.82
C GLU A 22 -5.16 -0.46 0.42
N SER A 23 -4.57 0.45 1.19
CA SER A 23 -4.59 1.89 0.93
C SER A 23 -3.86 2.20 -0.38
N TYR A 24 -2.67 1.63 -0.57
CA TYR A 24 -1.92 1.76 -1.82
C TYR A 24 -2.72 1.26 -3.03
N TYR A 25 -3.32 0.07 -2.94
CA TYR A 25 -4.11 -0.52 -4.03
C TYR A 25 -5.32 0.36 -4.40
N GLN A 26 -6.06 0.84 -3.39
CA GLN A 26 -7.20 1.71 -3.60
C GLN A 26 -6.81 3.05 -4.25
N GLU A 27 -5.69 3.64 -3.84
CA GLU A 27 -5.20 4.92 -4.34
C GLU A 27 -4.60 4.79 -5.74
N ALA A 28 -3.77 3.77 -5.97
CA ALA A 28 -3.19 3.43 -7.27
C ALA A 28 -4.27 3.13 -8.32
N GLY A 29 -5.33 2.41 -7.93
CA GLY A 29 -6.46 2.05 -8.81
C GLY A 29 -7.33 3.23 -9.29
N ARG A 30 -6.99 4.47 -8.92
CA ARG A 30 -7.59 5.68 -9.50
C ARG A 30 -7.03 6.03 -10.86
N ALA A 31 -5.82 5.56 -11.18
CA ALA A 31 -5.18 5.80 -12.46
C ALA A 31 -5.76 4.86 -13.55
N GLY A 32 -5.83 5.32 -14.80
CA GLY A 32 -6.12 4.47 -15.96
C GLY A 32 -7.49 3.79 -15.97
N ARG A 33 -8.51 4.39 -15.31
CA ARG A 33 -9.88 3.85 -15.28
C ARG A 33 -10.54 3.80 -16.67
N ASP A 34 -10.10 4.66 -17.58
CA ASP A 34 -10.50 4.68 -18.97
C ASP A 34 -9.75 3.63 -19.85
N GLY A 35 -8.87 2.82 -19.24
CA GLY A 35 -8.04 1.84 -19.94
C GLY A 35 -6.84 2.44 -20.67
N SER A 36 -6.63 3.75 -20.57
CA SER A 36 -5.41 4.39 -21.11
C SER A 36 -4.19 4.00 -20.28
N SER A 37 -3.00 4.19 -20.87
CA SER A 37 -1.75 3.98 -20.12
C SER A 37 -1.68 4.95 -18.95
N ALA A 38 -1.44 4.40 -17.76
CA ALA A 38 -1.30 5.16 -16.54
C ALA A 38 -0.18 4.58 -15.68
N GLN A 39 0.43 5.43 -14.86
CA GLN A 39 1.52 5.06 -13.98
C GLN A 39 1.17 5.35 -12.52
N CYS A 40 1.56 4.42 -11.65
CA CYS A 40 1.57 4.64 -10.21
C CYS A 40 3.02 4.63 -9.73
N ILE A 41 3.43 5.74 -9.13
CA ILE A 41 4.80 5.95 -8.64
C ILE A 41 4.74 6.08 -7.12
N LEU A 42 5.60 5.35 -6.42
CA LEU A 42 5.77 5.45 -4.98
C LEU A 42 7.22 5.87 -4.70
N LEU A 43 7.37 7.02 -4.04
CA LEU A 43 8.67 7.50 -3.56
C LEU A 43 8.85 6.98 -2.14
N PHE A 44 9.79 6.06 -1.97
CA PHE A 44 10.01 5.39 -0.69
C PHE A 44 11.19 6.01 0.07
N SER A 45 10.97 6.36 1.34
CA SER A 45 12.03 6.71 2.27
C SER A 45 12.02 5.80 3.51
N PRO A 46 13.19 5.36 4.03
CA PRO A 46 13.26 4.70 5.33
C PRO A 46 12.66 5.54 6.48
N ALA A 47 12.61 6.86 6.35
CA ALA A 47 11.96 7.74 7.31
C ALA A 47 10.44 7.52 7.37
N ASP A 48 9.80 7.14 6.27
CA ASP A 48 8.37 6.84 6.23
C ASP A 48 8.04 5.62 7.11
N VAL A 49 8.92 4.61 7.11
CA VAL A 49 8.76 3.41 7.94
C VAL A 49 8.85 3.74 9.43
N GLN A 50 9.83 4.58 9.80
CA GLN A 50 10.01 5.00 11.18
C GLN A 50 8.81 5.81 11.67
N MET A 51 8.33 6.74 10.86
CA MET A 51 7.13 7.53 11.16
C MET A 51 5.89 6.63 11.30
N ALA A 52 5.68 5.68 10.39
CA ALA A 52 4.55 4.76 10.45
C ALA A 52 4.58 3.89 11.71
N ARG A 53 5.75 3.35 12.09
CA ARG A 53 5.92 2.57 13.34
C ARG A 53 5.62 3.43 14.56
N PHE A 54 6.19 4.63 14.62
CA PHE A 54 5.94 5.56 15.72
C PHE A 54 4.44 5.85 15.89
N LEU A 55 3.73 6.11 14.80
CA LEU A 55 2.29 6.37 14.84
C LEU A 55 1.46 5.15 15.30
N LEU A 56 1.92 3.92 15.07
CA LEU A 56 1.26 2.69 15.55
C LEU A 56 1.55 2.38 17.03
N GLU A 57 2.64 2.93 17.57
CA GLU A 57 3.02 2.77 18.97
C GLU A 57 2.36 3.83 19.88
N LEU A 58 1.81 4.89 19.29
CA LEU A 58 1.03 5.87 20.04
C LEU A 58 -0.21 5.22 20.66
N PRO A 59 -0.51 5.51 21.95
CA PRO A 59 -1.71 5.01 22.60
C PRO A 59 -2.97 5.39 21.79
N SER A 60 -3.75 4.39 21.41
CA SER A 60 -5.06 4.61 20.83
C SER A 60 -6.05 4.92 21.94
N ASP A 61 -6.55 6.15 22.00
CA ASP A 61 -7.54 6.58 23.01
C ASP A 61 -8.95 6.03 22.72
N ASN A 62 -9.03 4.88 22.04
CA ASN A 62 -10.28 4.28 21.63
C ASN A 62 -10.85 3.45 22.79
N GLN A 63 -11.54 4.14 23.69
CA GLN A 63 -12.19 3.58 24.89
C GLN A 63 -13.28 2.54 24.57
N ALA A 64 -13.62 2.33 23.29
CA ALA A 64 -14.59 1.33 22.85
C ALA A 64 -14.01 -0.10 22.73
N LEU A 65 -12.68 -0.28 22.77
CA LEU A 65 -12.03 -1.58 22.64
C LEU A 65 -11.49 -2.07 23.98
N THR A 66 -11.63 -3.37 24.25
CA THR A 66 -10.93 -4.04 25.34
C THR A 66 -9.42 -4.09 25.08
N GLU A 67 -8.61 -4.29 26.12
CA GLU A 67 -7.15 -4.41 25.99
C GLU A 67 -6.74 -5.51 24.98
N GLU A 68 -7.42 -6.67 25.01
CA GLU A 68 -7.17 -7.77 24.07
C GLU A 68 -7.50 -7.38 22.61
N GLU A 69 -8.59 -6.64 22.41
CA GLU A 69 -8.95 -6.13 21.08
C GLU A 69 -7.96 -5.08 20.58
N GLN A 70 -7.48 -4.19 21.47
CA GLN A 70 -6.46 -3.21 21.14
C GLN A 70 -5.16 -3.88 20.71
N GLU A 71 -4.69 -4.88 21.46
CA GLU A 71 -3.50 -5.67 21.10
C GLU A 71 -3.68 -6.39 19.75
N ARG A 72 -4.87 -6.96 19.50
CA ARG A 72 -5.17 -7.64 18.23
C ARG A 72 -5.12 -6.67 17.06
N VAL A 73 -5.71 -5.47 17.20
CA VAL A 73 -5.67 -4.42 16.18
C VAL A 73 -4.24 -3.97 15.93
N GLN A 74 -3.47 -3.70 16.98
CA GLN A 74 -2.07 -3.27 16.86
C GLN A 74 -1.21 -4.33 16.14
N ARG A 75 -1.41 -5.61 16.46
CA ARG A 75 -0.73 -6.72 15.79
C ARG A 75 -1.06 -6.79 14.30
N GLN A 76 -2.33 -6.61 13.94
CA GLN A 76 -2.77 -6.58 12.54
C GLN A 76 -2.18 -5.39 11.77
N ASP A 77 -2.17 -4.21 12.38
CA ASP A 77 -1.62 -3.02 11.75
C ASP A 77 -0.10 -3.12 11.55
N LEU A 78 0.61 -3.74 12.51
CA LEU A 78 2.03 -4.04 12.35
C LEU A 78 2.28 -5.02 11.19
N GLN A 79 1.46 -6.07 11.05
CA GLN A 79 1.57 -7.02 9.93
C GLN A 79 1.35 -6.34 8.58
N ARG A 80 0.35 -5.46 8.48
CA ARG A 80 0.08 -4.67 7.28
C ARG A 80 1.22 -3.72 6.93
N LEU A 81 1.80 -3.05 7.94
CA LEU A 81 2.96 -2.20 7.75
C LEU A 81 4.16 -3.03 7.24
N GLN A 82 4.41 -4.20 7.82
CA GLN A 82 5.46 -5.10 7.36
C GLN A 82 5.26 -5.54 5.91
N ALA A 83 4.03 -5.86 5.50
CA ALA A 83 3.72 -6.20 4.12
C ALA A 83 4.00 -5.03 3.16
N MET A 84 3.60 -3.80 3.54
CA MET A 84 3.88 -2.60 2.74
C MET A 84 5.39 -2.31 2.62
N VAL A 85 6.14 -2.47 3.72
CA VAL A 85 7.60 -2.34 3.70
C VAL A 85 8.23 -3.40 2.81
N GLY A 86 7.73 -4.64 2.87
CA GLY A 86 8.15 -5.74 2.00
C GLY A 86 7.92 -5.42 0.53
N TYR A 87 6.75 -4.87 0.18
CA TYR A 87 6.44 -4.41 -1.17
C TYR A 87 7.41 -3.31 -1.64
N CYS A 88 7.65 -2.27 -0.83
CA CYS A 88 8.56 -1.17 -1.18
C CYS A 88 10.02 -1.61 -1.37
N LYS A 89 10.43 -2.69 -0.70
CA LYS A 89 11.80 -3.23 -0.75
C LYS A 89 11.93 -4.44 -1.66
N SER A 90 10.85 -4.84 -2.34
CA SER A 90 10.85 -6.02 -3.19
C SER A 90 11.78 -5.82 -4.38
N GLU A 91 12.63 -6.81 -4.64
CA GLU A 91 13.41 -6.92 -5.88
C GLU A 91 12.66 -7.72 -6.96
N GLY A 92 11.58 -8.42 -6.59
CA GLY A 92 10.73 -9.18 -7.50
C GLY A 92 9.64 -8.34 -8.17
N CYS A 93 8.82 -8.95 -9.03
CA CYS A 93 7.73 -8.27 -9.71
C CYS A 93 6.71 -7.66 -8.73
N LEU A 94 6.58 -6.33 -8.75
CA LEU A 94 5.67 -5.60 -7.86
C LEU A 94 4.21 -6.02 -8.06
N ARG A 95 3.77 -6.21 -9.31
CA ARG A 95 2.39 -6.69 -9.59
C ARG A 95 2.15 -8.07 -9.00
N SER A 96 3.12 -8.97 -9.07
CA SER A 96 3.02 -10.31 -8.49
C SER A 96 2.89 -10.26 -6.97
N GLN A 97 3.73 -9.45 -6.32
CA GLN A 97 3.67 -9.23 -4.86
C GLN A 97 2.32 -8.64 -4.42
N LEU A 98 1.84 -7.61 -5.12
CA LEU A 98 0.58 -6.93 -4.80
C LEU A 98 -0.63 -7.85 -4.94
N LEU A 99 -0.73 -8.58 -6.06
CA LEU A 99 -1.83 -9.52 -6.27
C LEU A 99 -1.75 -10.71 -5.31
N GLY A 100 -0.54 -11.21 -5.05
CA GLY A 100 -0.32 -12.29 -4.07
C GLY A 100 -0.76 -11.91 -2.66
N TYR A 101 -0.61 -10.65 -2.24
CA TYR A 101 -1.13 -10.15 -0.97
C TYR A 101 -2.65 -10.29 -0.84
N PHE A 102 -3.39 -10.10 -1.95
CA PHE A 102 -4.85 -10.28 -1.99
C PHE A 102 -5.28 -11.73 -2.30
N GLY A 103 -4.34 -12.67 -2.36
CA GLY A 103 -4.62 -14.07 -2.70
C GLY A 103 -4.91 -14.31 -4.19
N GLU A 104 -4.59 -13.35 -5.04
CA GLU A 104 -4.79 -13.45 -6.49
C GLU A 104 -3.57 -14.07 -7.18
N GLN A 105 -3.82 -14.84 -8.25
CA GLN A 105 -2.76 -15.42 -9.07
C GLN A 105 -2.17 -14.35 -10.00
N ALA A 106 -0.85 -14.33 -10.08
CA ALA A 106 -0.12 -13.39 -10.93
C ALA A 106 1.10 -14.05 -11.58
N PRO A 107 1.48 -13.65 -12.80
CA PRO A 107 2.73 -14.11 -13.39
C PRO A 107 3.92 -13.65 -12.54
N GLN A 108 5.00 -14.42 -12.54
CA GLN A 108 6.24 -14.05 -11.84
C GLN A 108 6.87 -12.76 -12.38
N HIS A 109 6.59 -12.41 -13.64
CA HIS A 109 7.08 -11.22 -14.31
C HIS A 109 5.95 -10.58 -15.12
N CYS A 110 5.62 -9.32 -14.82
CA CYS A 110 4.48 -8.64 -15.44
C CYS A 110 4.83 -7.73 -16.62
N GLY A 111 6.13 -7.43 -16.81
CA GLY A 111 6.64 -6.60 -17.91
C GLY A 111 6.18 -5.13 -17.93
N ASN A 112 5.55 -4.63 -16.87
CA ASN A 112 5.01 -3.27 -16.81
C ASN A 112 4.93 -2.76 -15.35
N CYS A 113 6.02 -2.93 -14.61
CA CYS A 113 6.20 -2.40 -13.25
C CYS A 113 7.68 -2.03 -13.08
N GLY A 114 8.01 -1.20 -12.08
CA GLY A 114 9.37 -0.66 -11.92
C GLY A 114 10.51 -1.70 -11.88
N ASN A 115 10.22 -2.96 -11.50
CA ASN A 115 11.22 -4.03 -11.46
C ASN A 115 11.25 -4.93 -12.72
N CYS A 116 10.27 -4.79 -13.62
CA CYS A 116 10.09 -5.66 -14.79
C CYS A 116 10.27 -4.95 -16.14
N GLY A 117 10.31 -3.62 -16.16
CA GLY A 117 10.26 -2.78 -17.36
C GLY A 117 9.41 -1.55 -17.14
#